data_AF-A0A0F9IEJ9-F1
#
_entry.id   AF-A0A0F9IEJ9-F1
#
_cell.length_a   1.000
_cell.length_b   1.000
_cell.length_c   1.000
_cell.angle_alpha   90.00
_cell.angle_beta   90.00
_cell.angle_gamma   90.00
#
_symmetry.space_group_name_H-M   'P 1'
#
loop_
_entity.id
_entity.type
_entity.pdbx_description
1 polymer ?
#
loop_
_entity_poly.entity_id
_entity_poly.type
_entity_poly.pdbx_seq_one_letter_code
_entity_poly.pdbx_strand_id
1 'polypeptide(L)'
;MPYTYHEEILEKSVIEFVPEDIITFLEALDFDYKNRETINKGNINEKYIHQLNLFYDAEIYYMDYYLGKLFYFLKSLNIYDDTNIILTADHGDELFDHGSFGHQGTVYDELIKIPFLIKIQNSSIQQKNIKQQVELIDIFLVEQLIGN
;
A
#
# COMPACT_ATOMS: atom_id res chain seq x y z
N MET A 1 -7.89 -7.56 -10.12
CA MET A 1 -6.81 -8.45 -10.61
C MET A 1 -5.83 -8.65 -9.46
N PRO A 2 -5.20 -9.82 -9.28
CA PRO A 2 -4.10 -9.91 -8.35
C PRO A 2 -3.03 -8.91 -8.78
N TYR A 3 -2.53 -8.11 -7.83
CA TYR A 3 -1.39 -7.25 -8.07
C TYR A 3 -0.22 -8.14 -8.48
N THR A 4 0.38 -7.86 -9.64
CA THR A 4 1.54 -8.61 -10.12
C THR A 4 2.74 -7.75 -9.79
N TYR A 5 3.52 -8.17 -8.80
CA TYR A 5 4.80 -7.53 -8.48
C TYR A 5 5.69 -7.52 -9.72
N HIS A 6 6.55 -6.52 -9.86
CA HIS A 6 7.67 -6.64 -10.79
C HIS A 6 8.44 -7.94 -10.50
N GLU A 7 8.65 -8.78 -11.53
CA GLU A 7 9.26 -10.12 -11.39
C GLU A 7 10.58 -10.10 -10.61
N GLU A 8 11.30 -8.98 -10.70
CA GLU A 8 12.57 -8.71 -10.04
C GLU A 8 12.52 -8.75 -8.50
N ILE A 9 11.32 -8.64 -7.90
CA ILE A 9 11.09 -8.55 -6.44
C ILE A 9 10.98 -9.92 -5.77
N LEU A 10 10.59 -10.95 -6.53
CA LEU A 10 10.35 -12.29 -5.96
C LEU A 10 11.63 -13.00 -5.49
N GLU A 11 12.80 -12.50 -5.86
CA GLU A 11 14.10 -13.13 -5.59
C GLU A 11 15.03 -12.32 -4.66
N LYS A 12 14.61 -11.13 -4.21
CA LYS A 12 15.48 -10.14 -3.56
C LYS A 12 14.91 -9.60 -2.25
N SER A 13 15.76 -9.32 -1.26
CA SER A 13 15.34 -8.63 -0.04
C SER A 13 15.04 -7.15 -0.32
N VAL A 14 14.17 -6.50 0.48
CA VAL A 14 13.86 -5.05 0.35
C VAL A 14 15.13 -4.19 0.31
N ILE A 15 16.16 -4.60 1.06
CA ILE A 15 17.47 -3.94 1.15
C ILE A 15 18.18 -3.92 -0.22
N GLU A 16 17.96 -4.93 -1.06
CA GLU A 16 18.59 -5.01 -2.39
C GLU A 16 17.98 -4.07 -3.41
N PHE A 17 16.80 -3.50 -3.12
CA PHE A 17 16.23 -2.46 -3.95
C PHE A 17 16.84 -1.10 -3.64
N VAL A 18 17.39 -0.90 -2.43
CA VAL A 18 17.97 0.37 -1.92
C VAL A 18 18.97 0.93 -2.93
N PRO A 19 18.85 2.21 -3.36
CA PRO A 19 19.74 2.72 -4.38
C PRO A 19 21.14 2.70 -3.78
N GLU A 20 22.13 2.30 -4.58
CA GLU A 20 23.52 2.28 -4.15
C GLU A 20 23.95 3.64 -3.56
N ASP A 21 23.36 4.73 -4.06
CA ASP A 21 23.50 6.08 -3.53
C ASP A 21 22.15 6.59 -2.98
N ILE A 22 21.80 6.13 -1.78
CA ILE A 22 20.62 6.57 -1.04
C ILE A 22 20.59 8.09 -0.86
N ILE A 23 21.76 8.71 -0.65
CA ILE A 23 21.83 10.14 -0.38
C ILE A 23 21.46 10.91 -1.63
N THR A 24 22.05 10.59 -2.78
CA THR A 24 21.70 11.24 -4.05
C THR A 24 20.24 10.98 -4.43
N PHE A 25 19.71 9.79 -4.17
CA PHE A 25 18.29 9.47 -4.41
C PHE A 25 17.37 10.31 -3.50
N LEU A 26 17.63 10.34 -2.20
CA LEU A 26 16.85 11.13 -1.25
C LEU A 26 17.02 12.63 -1.49
N GLU A 27 18.20 13.11 -1.86
CA GLU A 27 18.44 14.49 -2.24
C GLU A 27 17.68 14.85 -3.52
N ALA A 28 17.60 13.96 -4.51
CA ALA A 28 16.77 14.18 -5.70
C ALA A 28 15.28 14.30 -5.34
N LEU A 29 14.80 13.53 -4.35
CA LEU A 29 13.43 13.62 -3.84
C LEU A 29 13.21 14.85 -2.92
N ASP A 30 14.17 15.20 -2.06
CA ASP A 30 14.09 16.25 -1.03
C ASP A 30 14.40 17.65 -1.57
N PHE A 31 15.32 17.78 -2.54
CA PHE A 31 15.55 19.01 -3.31
C PHE A 31 14.24 19.49 -3.95
N ASP A 32 13.38 18.55 -4.30
CA ASP A 32 12.11 18.79 -4.95
C ASP A 32 10.97 18.98 -3.92
N TYR A 33 10.96 18.22 -2.82
CA TYR A 33 10.01 18.39 -1.71
C TYR A 33 10.14 19.74 -0.97
N LYS A 34 11.37 20.20 -0.68
CA LYS A 34 11.62 21.45 0.07
C LYS A 34 11.17 22.71 -0.64
N ASN A 35 11.14 22.71 -1.97
CA ASN A 35 10.79 23.91 -2.74
C ASN A 35 9.27 24.12 -2.86
N ARG A 36 8.42 23.15 -2.47
CA ARG A 36 6.94 23.20 -2.56
C ARG A 36 6.38 23.68 -3.91
N GLU A 37 7.19 23.64 -4.96
CA GLU A 37 6.73 23.84 -6.33
C GLU A 37 6.30 22.46 -6.85
N THR A 38 5.12 22.39 -7.48
CA THR A 38 4.69 21.17 -8.17
C THR A 38 5.76 20.81 -9.18
N ILE A 39 6.36 19.64 -9.00
CA ILE A 39 7.46 19.17 -9.81
C ILE A 39 6.83 18.77 -11.13
N ASN A 40 7.16 19.46 -12.22
CA ASN A 40 6.80 18.92 -13.51
C ASN A 40 7.50 17.58 -13.65
N LYS A 41 6.76 16.51 -13.97
CA LYS A 41 7.28 15.15 -14.19
C LYS A 41 8.53 15.10 -15.07
N GLY A 42 8.73 16.09 -15.95
CA GLY A 42 9.93 16.26 -16.76
C GLY A 42 11.21 16.70 -16.03
N ASN A 43 11.16 17.11 -14.76
CA ASN A 43 12.32 17.55 -13.97
C ASN A 43 12.99 16.39 -13.21
N ILE A 44 12.30 15.26 -13.01
CA ILE A 44 12.87 14.06 -12.40
C ILE A 44 13.24 13.04 -13.47
N ASN A 45 14.41 12.43 -13.29
CA ASN A 45 14.91 11.37 -14.17
C ASN A 45 14.02 10.12 -14.05
N GLU A 46 13.54 9.59 -15.19
CA GLU A 46 12.73 8.36 -15.25
C GLU A 46 13.37 7.17 -14.52
N LYS A 47 14.71 7.11 -14.46
CA LYS A 47 15.43 6.10 -13.68
C LYS A 47 15.07 6.16 -12.19
N TYR A 48 14.94 7.35 -11.62
CA TYR A 48 14.58 7.52 -10.21
C TYR A 48 13.11 7.18 -9.95
N ILE A 49 12.21 7.52 -10.88
CA ILE A 49 10.80 7.12 -10.81
C ILE A 49 10.68 5.59 -10.85
N HIS A 50 11.44 4.93 -11.73
CA HIS A 50 11.46 3.48 -11.80
C HIS A 50 11.99 2.85 -10.51
N GLN A 51 13.09 3.38 -9.95
CA GLN A 51 13.62 2.93 -8.66
C GLN A 51 12.60 3.13 -7.53
N LEU A 52 11.90 4.26 -7.50
CA LEU A 52 10.85 4.55 -6.52
C LEU A 52 9.72 3.52 -6.58
N ASN A 53 9.25 3.16 -7.77
CA ASN A 53 8.24 2.12 -7.92
C ASN A 53 8.74 0.75 -7.42
N LEU A 54 9.99 0.39 -7.71
CA LEU A 54 10.58 -0.86 -7.20
C LEU A 54 10.66 -0.88 -5.67
N PHE A 55 10.93 0.26 -5.02
CA PHE A 55 10.85 0.36 -3.56
C PHE A 55 9.47 0.09 -3.03
N TYR A 56 8.49 0.79 -3.59
CA TYR A 56 7.12 0.71 -3.14
C TYR A 56 6.61 -0.73 -3.24
N ASP A 57 6.88 -1.40 -4.36
CA ASP A 57 6.53 -2.80 -4.53
C ASP A 57 7.27 -3.74 -3.56
N ALA A 58 8.54 -3.47 -3.27
CA ALA A 58 9.32 -4.24 -2.29
C ALA A 58 8.76 -4.07 -0.86
N GLU A 59 8.30 -2.87 -0.50
CA GLU A 59 7.62 -2.60 0.76
C GLU A 59 6.29 -3.36 0.85
N ILE A 60 5.49 -3.36 -0.23
CA ILE A 60 4.26 -4.18 -0.30
C ILE A 60 4.58 -5.66 -0.13
N TYR A 61 5.60 -6.18 -0.83
CA TYR A 61 6.00 -7.58 -0.72
C TYR A 61 6.42 -7.95 0.71
N TYR A 62 7.18 -7.08 1.37
CA TYR A 62 7.56 -7.27 2.76
C TYR A 62 6.36 -7.26 3.69
N MET A 63 5.43 -6.32 3.51
CA MET A 63 4.17 -6.28 4.26
C MET A 63 3.37 -7.57 4.08
N ASP A 64 3.19 -8.04 2.84
CA ASP A 64 2.49 -9.29 2.51
C ASP A 64 3.12 -10.51 3.20
N TYR A 65 4.45 -10.60 3.21
CA TYR A 65 5.17 -11.67 3.91
C TYR A 65 4.85 -11.71 5.42
N TYR A 66 4.82 -10.56 6.10
CA TYR A 66 4.50 -10.48 7.53
C TYR A 66 3.00 -10.69 7.80
N LEU A 67 2.11 -10.23 6.92
CA LEU A 67 0.68 -10.56 6.99
C LEU A 67 0.46 -12.07 6.87
N GLY A 68 1.19 -12.73 5.95
CA GLY A 68 1.19 -14.19 5.82
C GLY A 68 1.59 -14.89 7.12
N LYS A 69 2.63 -14.42 7.80
CA LYS A 69 3.03 -14.92 9.13
C LYS A 69 1.97 -14.71 10.20
N LEU A 70 1.36 -13.52 10.24
CA LEU A 70 0.27 -13.22 11.17
C LEU A 70 -0.90 -14.17 10.96
N PHE A 71 -1.36 -14.35 9.72
CA PHE A 71 -2.47 -15.25 9.43
C PHE A 71 -2.13 -16.71 9.70
N TYR A 72 -0.89 -17.14 9.42
CA TYR A 72 -0.41 -18.47 9.81
C TYR A 72 -0.47 -18.67 11.33
N PHE A 73 -0.03 -17.67 12.10
CA PHE A 73 -0.08 -17.70 13.55
C PHE A 73 -1.52 -17.80 14.09
N LEU A 74 -2.45 -16.98 13.59
CA LEU A 74 -3.87 -17.06 13.95
C LEU A 74 -4.48 -18.44 13.63
N LYS A 75 -4.10 -19.05 12.50
CA LYS A 75 -4.52 -20.41 12.14
C LYS A 75 -3.92 -21.46 13.07
N SER A 76 -2.65 -21.32 13.46
CA SER A 76 -2.00 -22.24 14.40
C SER A 76 -2.65 -22.26 15.78
N LEU A 77 -3.28 -21.14 16.17
CA LEU A 77 -4.05 -21.01 17.40
C LEU A 77 -5.52 -21.44 17.25
N ASN A 78 -5.96 -21.85 16.05
CA ASN A 78 -7.35 -22.15 15.70
C ASN A 78 -8.34 -20.97 15.93
N ILE A 79 -7.86 -19.73 15.93
CA ILE A 79 -8.71 -18.54 16.13
C ILE A 79 -8.96 -17.77 14.83
N TYR A 80 -8.28 -18.11 13.73
CA TYR A 80 -8.43 -17.40 12.46
C TYR A 80 -9.88 -17.34 11.97
N ASP A 81 -10.61 -18.46 12.00
CA ASP A 81 -11.99 -18.49 11.53
C ASP A 81 -12.94 -17.72 12.45
N ASP A 82 -12.63 -17.66 13.74
CA ASP A 82 -13.36 -16.93 14.78
C ASP A 82 -12.88 -15.48 14.98
N THR A 83 -12.04 -14.96 14.08
CA THR A 83 -11.53 -13.58 14.14
C THR A 83 -12.09 -12.76 12.98
N ASN A 84 -12.71 -11.62 13.28
CA ASN A 84 -12.96 -10.55 12.31
C ASN A 84 -11.64 -9.88 11.91
N ILE A 85 -11.38 -9.73 10.61
CA ILE A 85 -10.16 -9.07 10.10
C ILE A 85 -10.59 -7.97 9.13
N ILE A 86 -10.19 -6.73 9.42
CA ILE A 86 -10.30 -5.60 8.50
C ILE A 86 -8.87 -5.21 8.10
N LEU A 87 -8.59 -5.21 6.79
CA LEU A 87 -7.31 -4.76 6.23
C LEU A 87 -7.57 -3.56 5.34
N THR A 88 -6.90 -2.45 5.63
CA THR A 88 -7.05 -1.19 4.89
C THR A 88 -5.78 -0.32 5.03
N ALA A 89 -5.80 0.87 4.46
CA ALA A 89 -4.79 1.91 4.63
C ALA A 89 -5.47 3.22 5.05
N ASP A 90 -4.73 4.16 5.62
CA ASP A 90 -5.23 5.50 5.94
C ASP A 90 -5.26 6.41 4.71
N HIS A 91 -4.29 6.25 3.81
CA HIS A 91 -4.22 6.85 2.48
C HIS A 91 -3.31 5.99 1.56
N GLY A 92 -3.19 6.39 0.29
CA GLY A 92 -2.14 5.91 -0.62
C GLY A 92 -1.03 6.95 -0.79
N ASP A 93 -0.15 6.74 -1.77
CA ASP A 93 0.97 7.63 -2.07
C ASP A 93 1.02 7.94 -3.57
N GLU A 94 1.38 9.18 -3.91
CA GLU A 94 1.69 9.56 -5.27
C GLU A 94 3.16 9.26 -5.57
N LEU A 95 3.44 8.59 -6.69
CA LEU A 95 4.78 8.20 -7.12
C LEU A 95 5.16 8.92 -8.42
N PHE A 96 4.90 10.24 -8.48
CA PHE A 96 5.03 11.09 -9.67
C PHE A 96 4.02 10.81 -10.79
N ASP A 97 2.86 10.27 -10.45
CA ASP A 97 1.73 10.10 -11.37
C ASP A 97 1.31 11.44 -11.98
N HIS A 98 1.18 12.48 -11.13
CA HIS A 98 0.83 13.85 -11.50
C HIS A 98 1.93 14.88 -11.22
N GLY A 99 3.16 14.42 -10.96
CA GLY A 99 4.29 15.30 -10.67
C GLY A 99 4.43 15.66 -9.19
N SER A 100 3.74 14.97 -8.29
CA SER A 100 3.99 15.05 -6.84
C SER A 100 4.53 13.72 -6.31
N PHE A 101 5.06 13.77 -5.09
CA PHE A 101 5.52 12.61 -4.35
C PHE A 101 4.97 12.61 -2.92
N GLY A 102 4.57 11.43 -2.46
CA GLY A 102 3.98 11.21 -1.14
C GLY A 102 2.49 11.57 -1.12
N HIS A 103 1.98 11.93 0.06
CA HIS A 103 0.55 11.92 0.34
C HIS A 103 -0.04 13.29 0.74
N GLN A 104 0.57 14.39 0.30
CA GLN A 104 0.18 15.74 0.73
C GLN A 104 -0.27 16.61 -0.46
N GLY A 105 -1.33 17.40 -0.25
CA GLY A 105 -1.68 18.53 -1.12
C GLY A 105 -2.50 18.18 -2.37
N THR A 106 -2.78 16.91 -2.63
CA THR A 106 -3.65 16.45 -3.73
C THR A 106 -4.70 15.45 -3.23
N VAL A 107 -5.67 15.11 -4.09
CA VAL A 107 -6.76 14.16 -3.81
C VAL A 107 -6.99 13.24 -5.02
N TYR A 108 -5.92 12.89 -5.72
CA TYR A 108 -5.98 11.96 -6.84
C TYR A 108 -6.24 10.53 -6.36
N ASP A 109 -6.68 9.67 -7.28
CA ASP A 109 -7.06 8.28 -6.98
C ASP A 109 -5.92 7.53 -6.27
N GLU A 110 -4.67 7.80 -6.62
CA GLU A 110 -3.47 7.22 -6.01
C GLU A 110 -3.40 7.47 -4.50
N LEU A 111 -3.94 8.59 -4.03
CA LEU A 111 -3.98 8.95 -2.60
C LEU A 111 -5.22 8.47 -1.86
N ILE A 112 -6.37 8.45 -2.53
CA ILE A 112 -7.66 8.22 -1.83
C ILE A 112 -8.23 6.83 -2.08
N LYS A 113 -7.77 6.11 -3.10
CA LYS A 113 -8.26 4.78 -3.47
C LYS A 113 -7.45 3.69 -2.78
N ILE A 114 -7.72 3.55 -1.49
CA ILE A 114 -7.07 2.60 -0.59
C ILE A 114 -7.64 1.17 -0.70
N PRO A 115 -6.89 0.14 -0.28
CA PRO A 115 -7.44 -1.20 -0.08
C PRO A 115 -8.48 -1.18 1.05
N PHE A 116 -9.54 -1.99 0.91
CA PHE A 116 -10.54 -2.18 1.97
C PHE A 116 -11.10 -3.61 1.91
N LEU A 117 -10.58 -4.48 2.77
CA LEU A 117 -10.88 -5.90 2.81
C LEU A 117 -11.46 -6.27 4.17
N ILE A 118 -12.58 -7.00 4.18
CA ILE A 118 -13.20 -7.51 5.41
C ILE A 118 -13.32 -9.03 5.32
N LYS A 119 -12.73 -9.73 6.30
CA LYS A 119 -13.09 -11.10 6.66
C LYS A 119 -13.99 -11.05 7.89
N ILE A 120 -15.19 -11.60 7.75
CA ILE A 120 -16.12 -11.78 8.86
C ILE A 120 -15.91 -13.17 9.46
N GLN A 121 -15.84 -13.27 10.79
CA GLN A 121 -15.72 -14.54 11.50
C GLN A 121 -16.93 -15.44 11.24
N ASN A 122 -16.70 -16.76 11.16
CA ASN A 122 -17.73 -17.78 10.96
C ASN A 122 -18.72 -17.50 9.81
N SER A 123 -18.32 -16.70 8.82
CA SER A 123 -19.21 -16.26 7.76
C SER A 123 -19.32 -17.29 6.65
N SER A 124 -20.53 -17.57 6.21
CA SER A 124 -20.82 -18.37 5.01
C SER A 124 -20.79 -17.54 3.72
N ILE A 125 -20.48 -16.24 3.83
CA ILE A 125 -20.37 -15.35 2.68
C ILE A 125 -19.20 -15.80 1.81
N GLN A 126 -19.52 -16.24 0.59
CA GLN A 126 -18.51 -16.42 -0.45
C GLN A 126 -17.85 -15.08 -0.80
N GLN A 127 -16.60 -15.10 -1.27
CA GLN A 127 -15.87 -13.91 -1.69
C GLN A 127 -16.74 -13.02 -2.59
N LYS A 128 -16.97 -11.77 -2.18
CA LYS A 128 -17.74 -10.77 -2.94
C LYS A 128 -16.88 -9.54 -3.17
N ASN A 129 -16.91 -9.04 -4.41
CA ASN A 129 -16.33 -7.76 -4.77
C ASN A 129 -17.45 -6.71 -4.75
N ILE A 130 -17.36 -5.76 -3.81
CA ILE A 130 -18.32 -4.65 -3.70
C ILE A 130 -17.80 -3.50 -4.55
N LYS A 131 -18.61 -3.03 -5.51
CA LYS A 131 -18.26 -1.92 -6.41
C LYS A 131 -18.71 -0.56 -5.91
N GLN A 132 -19.56 -0.54 -4.88
CA GLN A 132 -20.03 0.69 -4.28
C GLN A 132 -18.87 1.38 -3.58
N GLN A 133 -18.76 2.69 -3.77
CA GLN A 133 -17.80 3.50 -3.04
C GLN A 133 -18.15 3.52 -1.55
N VAL A 134 -17.13 3.32 -0.73
CA VAL A 134 -17.17 3.37 0.73
C VAL A 134 -16.05 4.27 1.20
N GLU A 135 -16.14 4.74 2.44
CA GLU A 135 -15.19 5.66 3.04
C GLU A 135 -14.54 5.04 4.28
N LEU A 136 -13.35 5.51 4.64
CA LEU A 136 -12.64 5.01 5.82
C LEU A 136 -13.46 5.17 7.12
N ILE A 137 -14.32 6.19 7.18
CA ILE A 137 -15.22 6.42 8.32
C ILE A 137 -16.25 5.28 8.51
N ASP A 138 -16.53 4.50 7.46
CA ASP A 138 -17.47 3.37 7.52
C ASP A 138 -16.92 2.21 8.36
N ILE A 139 -15.62 2.19 8.69
CA ILE A 139 -15.03 1.17 9.57
C ILE A 139 -15.78 1.07 10.90
N PHE A 140 -16.17 2.21 11.47
CA PHE A 140 -16.90 2.25 12.73
C PHE A 140 -18.26 1.56 12.61
N LEU A 141 -18.99 1.79 11.51
CA LEU A 141 -20.27 1.13 11.27
C LEU A 141 -20.07 -0.36 11.03
N VAL A 142 -19.03 -0.76 10.28
CA VAL A 142 -18.71 -2.16 10.03
C VAL A 142 -18.42 -2.89 11.34
N GLU A 143 -17.61 -2.32 12.23
CA GLU A 143 -17.27 -2.90 13.53
C GLU A 143 -18.53 -3.15 14.37
N GLN A 144 -19.44 -2.18 14.45
CA GLN A 144 -20.72 -2.34 15.15
C GLN A 144 -21.60 -3.47 14.57
N LEU A 145 -21.52 -3.72 13.27
CA LEU A 145 -22.32 -4.75 12.60
C LEU A 145 -21.73 -6.16 12.78
N ILE A 146 -20.41 -6.29 12.90
CA ILE A 146 -19.73 -7.60 12.96
C ILE A 146 -19.21 -7.97 14.35
N GLY A 147 -19.19 -7.02 15.30
CA GLY A 147 -18.62 -7.16 16.65
C GLY A 147 -19.56 -7.71 17.73
N ASN A 148 -20.73 -8.25 17.35
CA ASN A 148 -21.68 -8.87 18.30
C ASN A 148 -21.62 -10.40 18.28
#